data_AF-A0AAN1NUX8-F1
#
_entry.id   AF-A0AAN1NUX8-F1
#
_cell.length_a   1.000
_cell.length_b   1.000
_cell.length_c   1.000
_cell.angle_alpha   90.00
_cell.angle_beta   90.00
_cell.angle_gamma   90.00
#
_symmetry.space_group_name_H-M   'P 1'
#
loop_
_entity.id
_entity.type
_entity.pdbx_description
1 polymer ?
#
loop_
_entity_poly.entity_id
_entity_poly.type
_entity_poly.pdbx_seq_one_letter_code
_entity_poly.pdbx_strand_id
1 'polypeptide(L)'
;MADAHALTTLAQLPPLWRQEYGFVLATRAEPGETETLKAQWQQYLLGNALPTESLSGWHQGMDGLQALTHRLNTPGERNGRYLTGSELKSMVFTITQNFSRSVPLEEQLYQLGQSENAESGRAAQLAQVDMQFTQLLNRYALIKNQIE
;
A
#
# COMPACT_ATOMS: atom_id res chain seq x y z
N MET A 1 -26.74 15.86 -19.83
CA MET A 1 -26.42 16.86 -18.80
C MET A 1 -26.04 16.09 -17.55
N ALA A 2 -24.93 16.44 -16.89
CA ALA A 2 -24.63 15.87 -15.58
C ALA A 2 -25.67 16.45 -14.59
N ASP A 3 -26.46 15.57 -13.96
CA ASP A 3 -27.41 15.95 -12.91
C ASP A 3 -26.84 15.58 -11.54
N ALA A 4 -27.39 16.18 -10.47
CA ALA A 4 -26.96 15.89 -9.09
C ALA A 4 -27.16 14.41 -8.72
N HIS A 5 -28.07 13.72 -9.41
CA HIS A 5 -28.30 12.30 -9.25
C HIS A 5 -27.12 11.48 -9.76
N ALA A 6 -26.54 11.80 -10.92
CA ALA A 6 -25.36 11.12 -11.46
C ALA A 6 -24.15 11.20 -10.52
N LEU A 7 -23.90 12.35 -9.87
CA LEU A 7 -22.83 12.48 -8.87
C LEU A 7 -23.10 11.63 -7.63
N THR A 8 -24.37 11.53 -7.21
CA THR A 8 -24.78 10.67 -6.09
C THR A 8 -24.53 9.20 -6.41
N THR A 9 -24.88 8.76 -7.63
CA THR A 9 -24.63 7.39 -8.10
C THR A 9 -23.15 7.08 -8.19
N LEU A 10 -22.32 8.01 -8.68
CA LEU A 10 -20.87 7.84 -8.73
C LEU A 10 -20.25 7.69 -7.34
N ALA A 11 -20.73 8.46 -6.35
CA ALA A 11 -20.25 8.36 -4.97
C ALA A 11 -20.61 7.02 -4.29
N GLN A 12 -21.58 6.27 -4.83
CA GLN A 12 -21.97 4.95 -4.32
C GLN A 12 -21.18 3.79 -4.95
N LEU A 13 -20.30 4.06 -5.93
CA LEU A 13 -19.51 2.99 -6.55
C LEU A 13 -18.53 2.39 -5.54
N PRO A 14 -18.37 1.05 -5.51
CA PRO A 14 -17.39 0.41 -4.65
C PRO A 14 -15.96 0.89 -4.97
N PRO A 15 -15.07 0.98 -3.96
CA PRO A 15 -13.67 1.35 -4.19
C PRO A 15 -12.93 0.40 -5.14
N LEU A 16 -13.40 -0.86 -5.24
CA LEU A 16 -12.87 -1.90 -6.10
C LEU A 16 -13.63 -2.07 -7.42
N TRP A 17 -14.44 -1.08 -7.82
CA TRP A 17 -15.32 -1.20 -8.99
C TRP A 17 -14.57 -1.65 -10.24
N ARG A 18 -13.36 -1.12 -10.49
CA ARG A 18 -12.52 -1.53 -11.64
C ARG A 18 -12.12 -3.01 -11.56
N GLN A 19 -11.70 -3.46 -10.39
CA GLN A 19 -11.25 -4.84 -10.13
C GLN A 19 -12.41 -5.83 -10.29
N GLU A 20 -13.58 -5.51 -9.74
CA GLU A 20 -14.78 -6.36 -9.81
C GLU A 20 -15.37 -6.36 -11.23
N TYR A 21 -15.44 -5.19 -11.87
CA TYR A 21 -16.02 -5.07 -13.22
C TYR A 21 -15.23 -5.83 -14.28
N GLY A 22 -13.91 -5.99 -14.12
CA GLY A 22 -13.12 -6.82 -15.04
C GLY A 22 -13.59 -8.28 -15.11
N PHE A 23 -14.01 -8.88 -13.99
CA PHE A 23 -14.59 -10.23 -13.98
C PHE A 23 -16.01 -10.26 -14.58
N VAL A 24 -16.80 -9.21 -14.37
CA VAL A 24 -18.11 -9.06 -15.01
C VAL A 24 -17.96 -8.98 -16.53
N LEU A 25 -16.97 -8.22 -17.02
CA LEU A 25 -16.66 -8.15 -18.45
C LEU A 25 -16.23 -9.51 -19.00
N ALA A 26 -15.36 -10.23 -18.30
CA ALA A 26 -14.93 -11.57 -18.73
C ALA A 26 -16.09 -12.56 -18.83
N THR A 27 -17.13 -12.42 -18.00
CA THR A 27 -18.32 -13.29 -18.02
C THR A 27 -19.23 -13.03 -19.23
N ARG A 28 -19.07 -11.90 -19.91
CA ARG A 28 -19.84 -11.55 -21.12
C ARG A 28 -19.18 -12.05 -22.41
N ALA A 29 -18.03 -12.72 -22.31
CA ALA A 29 -17.34 -13.30 -23.45
C ALA A 29 -18.04 -14.57 -23.95
N GLU A 30 -17.61 -15.07 -25.10
CA GLU A 30 -18.09 -16.34 -25.61
C GLU A 30 -17.82 -17.48 -24.61
N PRO A 31 -18.65 -18.53 -24.54
CA PRO A 31 -18.54 -19.59 -23.52
C PRO A 31 -17.18 -20.29 -23.46
N GLY A 32 -16.44 -20.32 -24.58
CA GLY A 32 -15.10 -20.90 -24.66
C GLY A 32 -13.97 -19.99 -24.14
N GLU A 33 -14.21 -18.67 -24.06
CA GLU A 33 -13.17 -17.67 -23.73
C GLU A 33 -13.33 -17.10 -22.32
N THR A 34 -14.50 -17.27 -21.71
CA THR A 34 -14.85 -16.69 -20.40
C THR A 34 -13.82 -17.02 -19.31
N GLU A 35 -13.46 -18.30 -19.16
CA GLU A 35 -12.50 -18.73 -18.12
C GLU A 35 -11.08 -18.24 -18.41
N THR A 36 -10.68 -18.18 -19.69
CA THR A 36 -9.39 -17.62 -20.10
C THR A 36 -9.29 -16.14 -19.76
N LEU A 37 -10.34 -15.35 -20.03
CA LEU A 37 -10.35 -13.92 -19.72
C LEU A 37 -10.40 -13.65 -18.21
N LYS A 38 -11.13 -14.44 -17.43
CA LYS A 38 -11.11 -14.36 -15.96
C LYS A 38 -9.71 -14.65 -15.43
N ALA A 39 -9.04 -15.70 -15.93
CA ALA A 39 -7.68 -16.04 -15.53
C ALA A 39 -6.68 -14.93 -15.92
N GLN A 40 -6.81 -14.36 -17.12
CA GLN A 40 -5.98 -13.24 -17.56
C GLN A 40 -6.16 -12.02 -16.66
N TRP A 41 -7.40 -11.68 -16.30
CA TRP A 41 -7.68 -10.58 -15.39
C TRP A 41 -7.13 -10.85 -13.99
N GLN A 42 -7.28 -12.07 -13.47
CA GLN A 42 -6.70 -12.46 -12.19
C GLN A 42 -5.17 -12.36 -12.19
N GLN A 43 -4.50 -12.79 -13.26
CA GLN A 43 -3.06 -12.64 -13.43
C GLN A 43 -2.63 -11.17 -13.49
N TYR A 44 -3.41 -10.32 -14.17
CA TYR A 44 -3.17 -8.88 -14.17
C TYR A 44 -3.24 -8.30 -12.75
N LEU A 45 -4.27 -8.65 -11.98
CA LEU A 45 -4.41 -8.20 -10.59
C LEU A 45 -3.23 -8.66 -9.72
N LEU A 46 -2.84 -9.93 -9.82
CA LEU A 46 -1.71 -10.51 -9.07
C LEU A 46 -0.39 -9.83 -9.43
N GLY A 47 -0.10 -9.67 -10.73
CA GLY A 47 1.15 -9.08 -11.23
C GLY A 47 1.27 -7.58 -10.98
N ASN A 48 0.14 -6.89 -10.80
CA ASN A 48 0.08 -5.46 -10.52
C ASN A 48 -0.42 -5.15 -9.12
N ALA A 49 -0.35 -6.08 -8.17
CA ALA A 49 -0.65 -5.83 -6.76
C ALA A 49 0.60 -5.42 -6.00
N LEU A 50 0.43 -4.62 -4.95
CA LEU A 50 1.51 -4.29 -4.03
C LEU A 50 2.10 -5.60 -3.45
N PRO A 51 3.42 -5.83 -3.45
CA PRO A 51 4.01 -7.04 -2.87
C PRO A 51 3.65 -7.20 -1.39
N THR A 52 3.49 -8.44 -0.93
CA THR A 52 3.13 -8.73 0.46
C THR A 52 4.20 -8.27 1.44
N GLU A 53 5.47 -8.33 1.04
CA GLU A 53 6.62 -7.88 1.82
C GLU A 53 6.54 -6.37 2.11
N SER A 54 6.03 -5.60 1.15
CA SER A 54 5.84 -4.16 1.24
C SER A 54 4.74 -3.74 2.23
N LEU A 55 3.84 -4.64 2.62
CA LEU A 55 2.81 -4.36 3.63
C LEU A 55 3.37 -4.40 5.06
N SER A 56 4.47 -5.11 5.29
CA SER A 56 4.98 -5.39 6.64
C SER A 56 5.88 -4.30 7.21
N GLY A 57 6.45 -3.43 6.36
CA GLY A 57 7.49 -2.47 6.75
C GLY A 57 7.07 -1.52 7.88
N TRP A 58 5.86 -0.95 7.77
CA TRP A 58 5.30 -0.07 8.79
C TRP A 58 5.10 -0.79 10.13
N HIS A 59 4.45 -1.96 10.12
CA HIS A 59 4.22 -2.75 11.33
C HIS A 59 5.54 -3.10 12.03
N GLN A 60 6.53 -3.60 11.28
CA GLN A 60 7.83 -3.97 11.83
C GLN A 60 8.63 -2.76 12.34
N GLY A 61 8.48 -1.59 11.70
CA GLY A 61 9.04 -0.34 12.21
C GLY A 61 8.42 0.05 13.54
N MET A 62 7.09 -0.05 13.67
CA MET A 62 6.37 0.22 14.92
C MET A 62 6.72 -0.77 16.03
N ASP A 63 6.83 -2.06 15.74
CA ASP A 63 7.30 -3.07 16.70
C ASP A 63 8.71 -2.73 17.20
N GLY A 64 9.59 -2.31 16.29
CA GLY A 64 10.94 -1.88 16.63
C GLY A 64 10.95 -0.64 17.52
N LEU A 65 10.10 0.35 17.25
CA LEU A 65 9.93 1.53 18.11
C LEU A 65 9.43 1.13 19.50
N GLN A 66 8.42 0.26 19.59
CA GLN A 66 7.92 -0.25 20.88
C GLN A 66 9.01 -0.97 21.67
N ALA A 67 9.79 -1.83 21.02
CA ALA A 67 10.91 -2.53 21.64
C ALA A 67 12.00 -1.56 22.12
N LEU A 68 12.29 -0.51 21.34
CA LEU A 68 13.23 0.54 21.73
C LEU A 68 12.72 1.32 22.94
N THR A 69 11.47 1.77 22.91
CA THR A 69 10.83 2.46 24.05
C THR A 69 10.85 1.60 25.31
N HIS A 70 10.54 0.30 25.19
CA HIS A 70 10.63 -0.62 26.32
C HIS A 70 12.05 -0.67 26.87
N ARG A 71 13.08 -0.84 26.04
CA ARG A 71 14.49 -0.85 26.49
C ARG A 71 14.95 0.45 27.13
N LEU A 72 14.47 1.59 26.66
CA LEU A 72 14.79 2.90 27.24
C LEU A 72 14.11 3.10 28.60
N ASN A 73 12.91 2.55 28.78
CA ASN A 73 12.13 2.68 30.00
C ASN A 73 12.47 1.61 31.05
N THR A 74 13.05 0.47 30.66
CA THR A 74 13.45 -0.58 31.59
C THR A 74 14.65 -0.12 32.43
N PRO A 75 14.48 0.10 33.74
CA PRO A 75 15.53 0.66 34.59
C PRO A 75 16.61 -0.40 34.87
N GLY A 76 17.65 -0.51 34.04
CA GLY A 76 18.86 -1.30 34.31
C GLY A 76 18.65 -2.74 34.82
N GLU A 77 17.47 -3.33 34.57
CA GLU A 77 16.95 -4.49 35.30
C GLU A 77 17.61 -5.77 34.79
N ARG A 78 18.82 -6.01 35.32
CA ARG A 78 19.29 -7.28 35.90
C ARG A 78 20.81 -7.35 36.00
N ASN A 79 21.57 -6.44 35.38
CA ASN A 79 23.05 -6.46 35.39
C ASN A 79 23.73 -5.07 35.28
N GLY A 80 23.02 -3.96 35.48
CA GLY A 80 23.64 -2.61 35.48
C GLY A 80 24.14 -2.12 34.11
N ARG A 81 23.77 -2.79 33.01
CA ARG A 81 24.13 -2.34 31.65
C ARG A 81 23.04 -1.44 31.11
N TYR A 82 23.36 -0.16 30.97
CA TYR A 82 22.58 0.78 30.16
C TYR A 82 22.63 0.37 28.69
N LEU A 83 21.59 0.73 27.93
CA LEU A 83 21.63 0.65 26.48
C LEU A 83 22.86 1.42 25.97
N THR A 84 23.77 0.73 25.30
CA THR A 84 24.96 1.37 24.75
C THR A 84 24.61 2.21 23.52
N GLY A 85 25.41 3.23 23.23
CA GLY A 85 25.21 4.06 22.03
C GLY A 85 25.28 3.24 20.73
N SER A 86 26.06 2.15 20.69
CA SER A 86 26.12 1.24 19.54
C SER A 86 24.85 0.40 19.38
N GLU A 87 24.28 -0.10 20.48
CA GLU A 87 23.01 -0.83 20.43
C GLU A 87 21.86 0.08 20.00
N LEU A 88 21.79 1.30 20.56
CA LEU A 88 20.80 2.30 20.15
C LEU A 88 20.89 2.60 18.65
N LYS A 89 22.10 2.86 18.14
CA LYS A 89 22.32 3.09 16.70
C LYS A 89 21.86 1.91 15.85
N SER A 90 22.17 0.69 16.27
CA SER A 90 21.75 -0.51 15.55
C SER A 90 20.22 -0.66 15.53
N MET A 91 19.53 -0.43 16.65
CA MET A 91 18.07 -0.50 16.72
C MET A 91 17.42 0.57 15.84
N VAL A 92 17.88 1.83 15.93
CA VAL A 92 17.40 2.93 15.10
C VAL A 92 17.62 2.63 13.62
N PHE A 93 18.79 2.11 13.25
CA PHE A 93 19.08 1.71 11.87
C PHE A 93 18.08 0.67 11.35
N THR A 94 17.83 -0.39 12.13
CA THR A 94 16.85 -1.43 11.75
C THR A 94 15.43 -0.87 11.63
N ILE A 95 15.00 0.00 12.54
CA ILE A 95 13.69 0.66 12.50
C ILE A 95 13.55 1.49 11.22
N THR A 96 14.53 2.34 10.92
CA THR A 96 14.56 3.16 9.71
C THR A 96 14.55 2.29 8.45
N GLN A 97 15.30 1.20 8.43
CA GLN A 97 15.32 0.25 7.31
C GLN A 97 13.94 -0.42 7.10
N ASN A 98 13.22 -0.73 8.17
CA ASN A 98 11.86 -1.28 8.07
C ASN A 98 10.88 -0.27 7.47
N PHE A 99 10.94 1.00 7.92
CA PHE A 99 10.13 2.07 7.33
C PHE A 99 10.50 2.38 5.88
N SER A 100 11.77 2.21 5.48
CA SER A 100 12.20 2.46 4.11
C SER A 100 11.84 1.35 3.12
N ARG A 101 11.26 0.23 3.56
CA ARG A 101 10.86 -0.88 2.65
C ARG A 101 9.76 -0.48 1.67
N SER A 102 8.85 0.38 2.10
CA SER A 102 7.80 0.95 1.28
C SER A 102 7.42 2.30 1.85
N VAL A 103 7.45 3.33 1.00
CA VAL A 103 6.98 4.66 1.39
C VAL A 103 5.45 4.61 1.43
N PRO A 104 4.81 4.91 2.57
CA PRO A 104 3.35 4.95 2.68
C PRO A 104 2.73 5.87 1.62
N LEU A 105 1.54 5.53 1.15
CA LEU A 105 0.88 6.30 0.10
C LEU A 105 0.53 7.72 0.59
N GLU A 106 0.21 7.86 1.87
CA GLU A 106 -0.06 9.13 2.55
C GLU A 106 1.15 10.07 2.46
N GLU A 107 2.37 9.54 2.65
CA GLU A 107 3.60 10.32 2.51
C GLU A 107 3.84 10.71 1.05
N GLN A 108 3.57 9.82 0.09
CA GLN A 108 3.70 10.17 -1.34
C GLN A 108 2.71 11.27 -1.76
N LEU A 109 1.49 11.24 -1.23
CA LEU A 109 0.49 12.29 -1.43
C LEU A 109 0.91 13.62 -0.80
N TYR A 110 1.48 13.58 0.40
CA TYR A 110 2.04 14.77 1.03
C TYR A 110 3.13 15.39 0.16
N GLN A 111 4.11 14.61 -0.30
CA GLN A 111 5.18 15.09 -1.18
C GLN A 111 4.65 15.65 -2.51
N LEU A 112 3.62 15.03 -3.09
CA LEU A 112 2.94 15.52 -4.31
C LEU A 112 2.25 16.88 -4.08
N GLY A 113 1.64 17.06 -2.91
CA GLY A 113 1.05 18.34 -2.48
C GLY A 113 2.08 19.44 -2.31
N GLN A 114 3.30 19.11 -1.87
CA GLN A 114 4.39 20.07 -1.68
C GLN A 114 5.13 20.45 -2.98
N SER A 115 4.97 19.70 -4.07
CA SER A 115 5.76 19.86 -5.30
C SER A 115 5.25 20.93 -6.29
N GLU A 116 4.50 21.93 -5.83
CA GLU A 116 3.83 22.94 -6.67
C GLU A 116 4.78 23.82 -7.52
N ASN A 117 6.10 23.82 -7.27
CA ASN A 117 7.03 24.78 -7.88
C ASN A 117 8.03 24.20 -8.90
N ALA A 118 7.97 22.91 -9.25
CA ALA A 118 8.86 22.30 -10.24
C ALA A 118 8.06 21.56 -11.31
N GLU A 119 7.78 22.21 -12.45
CA GLU A 119 7.11 21.59 -13.60
C GLU A 119 7.90 20.38 -14.14
N SER A 120 9.22 20.41 -14.00
CA SER A 120 10.11 19.29 -14.34
C SER A 120 9.95 18.15 -13.33
N GLY A 121 9.22 17.11 -13.70
CA GLY A 121 9.10 15.86 -12.94
C GLY A 121 7.75 15.61 -12.27
N ARG A 122 6.84 16.60 -12.22
CA ARG A 122 5.51 16.45 -11.60
C ARG A 122 4.64 15.38 -12.29
N ALA A 123 4.69 15.30 -13.62
CA ALA A 123 3.96 14.28 -14.37
C ALA A 123 4.42 12.84 -14.02
N ALA A 124 5.73 12.65 -13.81
CA ALA A 124 6.27 11.37 -13.38
C ALA A 124 5.85 11.01 -11.95
N GLN A 125 5.82 11.99 -11.04
CA GLN A 125 5.33 11.81 -9.66
C GLN A 125 3.85 11.42 -9.63
N LEU A 126 3.00 12.07 -10.42
CA LEU A 126 1.58 11.71 -10.55
C LEU A 126 1.41 10.27 -11.03
N ALA A 127 2.12 9.89 -12.10
CA ALA A 127 2.07 8.53 -12.63
C ALA A 127 2.55 7.48 -11.61
N GLN A 128 3.56 7.81 -10.79
CA GLN A 128 4.02 6.93 -9.73
C GLN A 128 2.96 6.75 -8.63
N VAL A 129 2.31 7.83 -8.21
CA VAL A 129 1.23 7.79 -7.21
C VAL A 129 0.04 6.97 -7.73
N ASP A 130 -0.39 7.20 -8.98
CA ASP A 130 -1.47 6.44 -9.63
C ASP A 130 -1.17 4.94 -9.70
N MET A 131 0.09 4.59 -10.00
CA MET A 131 0.56 3.20 -9.99
C MET A 131 0.44 2.59 -8.60
N GLN A 132 0.88 3.30 -7.56
CA GLN A 132 0.82 2.82 -6.17
C GLN A 132 -0.63 2.65 -5.68
N PHE A 133 -1.53 3.58 -6.01
CA PHE A 133 -2.97 3.41 -5.77
C PHE A 133 -3.51 2.15 -6.43
N THR A 134 -3.17 1.93 -7.71
CA THR A 134 -3.62 0.73 -8.44
C THR A 134 -3.07 -0.54 -7.80
N GLN A 135 -1.81 -0.55 -7.38
CA GLN A 135 -1.20 -1.67 -6.66
C GLN A 135 -1.87 -1.98 -5.32
N LEU A 136 -2.22 -0.94 -4.56
CA LEU A 136 -2.94 -1.08 -3.30
C LEU A 136 -4.37 -1.57 -3.49
N LEU A 137 -5.12 -1.03 -4.46
CA LEU A 137 -6.47 -1.49 -4.77
C LEU A 137 -6.48 -2.94 -5.27
N ASN A 138 -5.51 -3.32 -6.11
CA ASN A 138 -5.37 -4.71 -6.55
C ASN A 138 -5.05 -5.65 -5.38
N ARG A 139 -4.14 -5.25 -4.47
CA ARG A 139 -3.85 -6.02 -3.26
C ARG A 139 -5.08 -6.14 -2.36
N TYR A 140 -5.84 -5.06 -2.18
CA TYR A 140 -7.07 -5.07 -1.41
C TYR A 140 -8.12 -6.00 -2.01
N ALA A 141 -8.32 -5.97 -3.33
CA ALA A 141 -9.22 -6.90 -4.03
C ALA A 141 -8.81 -8.36 -3.82
N LEU A 142 -7.52 -8.66 -3.92
CA LEU A 142 -7.00 -10.02 -3.69
C LEU A 142 -7.23 -10.49 -2.25
N ILE A 143 -7.02 -9.63 -1.26
CA ILE A 143 -7.30 -9.94 0.16
C ILE A 143 -8.80 -10.15 0.37
N LYS A 144 -9.65 -9.28 -0.19
CA LYS A 144 -11.11 -9.41 -0.09
C LYS A 144 -11.59 -10.75 -0.66
N ASN A 145 -11.12 -11.10 -1.86
CA ASN A 145 -11.50 -12.36 -2.53
C ASN A 145 -10.92 -13.63 -1.88
N GLN A 146 -9.95 -13.51 -0.96
CA GLN A 146 -9.46 -14.64 -0.15
C GLN A 146 -10.32 -14.89 1.10
N ILE A 147 -11.08 -13.88 1.53
CA ILE A 147 -11.95 -13.93 2.71
C ILE A 147 -13.34 -14.48 2.35
N GLU A 148 -13.74 -14.32 1.08
CA GLU A 148 -14.99 -14.84 0.48
C GLU A 148 -14.82 -16.27 -0.05
#